data_AF-A0A317XYU4-F1
#
_entry.id   AF-A0A317XYU4-F1
#
_cell.length_a   1.000
_cell.length_b   1.000
_cell.length_c   1.000
_cell.angle_alpha   90.00
_cell.angle_beta   90.00
_cell.angle_gamma   90.00
#
_symmetry.space_group_name_H-M   'P 1'
#
loop_
_entity.id
_entity.type
_entity.pdbx_description
1 polymer ?
#
loop_
_entity_poly.entity_id
_entity_poly.type
_entity_poly.pdbx_seq_one_letter_code
_entity_poly.pdbx_strand_id
1 'polypeptide(L)' 'MAAATPFTKSELEAPVNACFAVKCDKCGKTTWKGCGKHVDQVMSQVPKDDQCTCPRD' A
#
# COMPACT_ATOMS: atom_id res chain seq x y z
N MET A 1 21.62 -17.22 14.28
CA MET A 1 20.29 -17.70 13.83
C MET A 1 19.23 -16.92 14.62
N ALA A 2 18.10 -16.59 13.99
CA ALA A 2 17.06 -15.59 14.35
C ALA A 2 17.28 -14.18 13.75
N ALA A 3 16.87 -14.05 12.49
CA ALA A 3 16.66 -12.79 11.80
C ALA A 3 15.39 -12.13 12.38
N ALA A 4 15.55 -11.22 13.34
CA ALA A 4 14.54 -10.24 13.67
C ALA A 4 15.03 -8.91 13.07
N THR A 5 14.61 -8.61 11.85
CA THR A 5 14.68 -7.24 11.33
C THR A 5 13.83 -6.37 12.26
N PRO A 6 14.41 -5.38 12.98
CA PRO A 6 13.58 -4.36 13.60
C PRO A 6 12.98 -3.56 12.45
N PHE A 7 11.67 -3.65 12.27
CA PHE A 7 10.92 -2.65 11.53
C PHE A 7 11.19 -1.30 12.22
N THR A 8 12.14 -0.56 11.67
CA THR A 8 12.58 0.74 12.14
C THR A 8 11.42 1.71 12.01
N LYS A 9 10.83 2.06 13.17
CA LYS A 9 10.24 3.31 13.68
C LYS A 9 9.85 4.49 12.73
N SER A 10 10.24 4.52 11.45
CA SER A 10 9.75 5.44 10.41
C SER A 10 8.33 5.16 9.91
N GLU A 11 7.76 3.98 10.19
CA GLU A 11 6.36 3.66 9.83
C GLU A 11 5.29 4.42 10.65
N LEU A 12 5.63 5.05 11.78
CA LEU A 12 4.64 5.73 12.64
C LEU A 12 4.40 7.20 12.28
N GLU A 13 5.26 7.81 11.46
CA GLU A 13 5.16 9.23 11.11
C GLU A 13 5.04 9.42 9.59
N ALA A 14 4.18 8.62 8.95
CA ALA A 14 3.67 9.01 7.65
C ALA A 14 2.79 10.25 7.88
N PRO A 15 3.16 11.45 7.36
CA PRO A 15 2.25 12.58 7.42
C PRO A 15 0.93 12.13 6.76
N VAL A 16 -0.19 12.61 7.28
CA VAL A 16 -1.59 12.31 6.91
C VAL A 16 -1.94 12.42 5.40
N ASN A 17 -0.94 12.61 4.55
CA ASN A 17 -0.98 12.71 3.11
C ASN A 17 -0.23 11.58 2.38
N ALA A 18 0.27 10.52 3.02
CA ALA A 18 0.92 9.42 2.31
C ALA A 18 -0.12 8.45 1.71
N CYS A 19 0.08 8.02 0.45
CA CYS A 19 -0.57 6.82 -0.07
C CYS A 19 0.40 5.65 0.04
N PHE A 20 -0.11 4.48 0.40
CA PHE A 20 0.70 3.27 0.53
C PHE A 20 -0.04 2.08 -0.09
N ALA A 21 0.72 1.08 -0.55
CA ALA A 21 0.16 -0.16 -1.09
C ALA A 21 -0.34 -1.04 0.07
N VAL A 22 -1.56 -1.54 -0.06
CA VAL A 22 -2.17 -2.50 0.88
C VAL A 22 -2.84 -3.62 0.08
N LYS A 23 -3.04 -4.79 0.68
CA LYS A 23 -3.84 -5.85 0.06
C LYS A 23 -5.32 -5.60 0.32
N CYS A 24 -6.14 -5.84 -0.69
CA CYS A 24 -7.58 -5.79 -0.57
C CYS A 24 -8.08 -7.07 0.10
N ASP A 25 -8.86 -6.96 1.17
CA ASP A 25 -9.45 -8.13 1.84
C ASP A 25 -10.51 -8.84 1.00
N LYS A 26 -11.14 -8.14 0.03
CA LYS A 26 -12.19 -8.73 -0.82
C LYS A 26 -11.64 -9.62 -1.93
N CYS A 27 -10.55 -9.21 -2.58
CA CYS A 27 -10.01 -9.90 -3.75
C CYS A 27 -8.55 -10.38 -3.58
N GLY A 28 -7.88 -10.02 -2.48
CA GLY A 28 -6.48 -10.35 -2.23
C GLY A 28 -5.46 -9.56 -3.06
N LYS A 29 -5.91 -8.74 -4.02
CA LYS A 29 -5.05 -7.94 -4.90
C LYS A 29 -4.48 -6.71 -4.21
N THR A 30 -3.44 -6.13 -4.80
CA THR A 30 -2.80 -4.92 -4.27
C THR A 30 -3.62 -3.69 -4.64
N THR A 31 -4.02 -2.93 -3.63
CA THR A 31 -4.68 -1.62 -3.75
C THR A 31 -3.84 -0.56 -3.03
N TRP A 32 -4.26 0.70 -3.09
CA TRP A 32 -3.66 1.75 -2.27
C TRP A 32 -4.60 2.13 -1.12
N LYS A 33 -4.08 2.77 -0.07
CA LYS A 33 -4.88 3.47 0.94
C LYS A 33 -4.20 4.81 1.25
N GLY A 34 -4.99 5.87 1.45
CA GLY A 34 -4.49 7.23 1.66
C GLY A 34 -5.25 8.29 0.86
N CYS A 35 -4.70 9.50 0.78
CA CYS A 35 -5.36 10.69 0.21
C CYS A 35 -5.49 10.72 -1.34
N GLY A 36 -4.98 9.71 -2.05
CA GLY A 36 -5.02 9.61 -3.51
C GLY A 36 -3.98 10.44 -4.27
N LYS A 37 -3.32 11.43 -3.65
CA LYS A 37 -2.29 12.26 -4.31
C LYS A 37 -1.04 11.49 -4.74
N HIS A 38 -0.75 10.37 -4.07
CA HIS A 38 0.44 9.56 -4.34
C HIS A 38 0.09 8.19 -4.93
N VAL A 39 -1.15 8.00 -5.40
CA VAL A 39 -1.58 6.69 -5.94
C VAL A 39 -0.74 6.26 -7.13
N ASP A 40 -0.39 7.21 -8.01
CA ASP A 40 0.35 6.90 -9.24
C ASP A 40 1.72 6.29 -8.92
N GLN A 41 2.47 6.89 -7.99
CA GLN A 41 3.74 6.35 -7.50
C GLN A 41 3.60 4.98 -6.82
N VAL A 42 2.52 4.77 -6.06
CA VAL A 42 2.25 3.50 -5.39
C VAL A 42 1.88 2.41 -6.39
N MET A 43 0.97 2.71 -7.31
CA MET A 43 0.47 1.78 -8.32
C MET A 43 1.48 1.58 -9.46
N SER A 44 2.45 2.48 -9.65
CA SER A 44 3.52 2.31 -10.64
C SER A 44 4.43 1.12 -10.31
N GLN A 45 4.49 0.72 -9.04
CA GLN A 45 5.22 -0.48 -8.59
C GLN A 45 4.36 -1.75 -8.64
N VAL A 46 3.06 -1.63 -8.95
CA VAL A 46 2.10 -2.73 -8.98
C VAL A 46 1.68 -2.97 -10.43
N PRO A 47 1.98 -4.13 -11.03
CA PRO A 47 1.52 -4.45 -12.37
C PRO A 47 -0.01 -4.49 -12.43
N LYS A 48 -0.60 -4.09 -13.57
CA LYS A 48 -2.07 -3.97 -13.74
C LYS A 48 -2.83 -5.25 -13.40
N ASP A 49 -2.24 -6.43 -13.60
CA ASP A 49 -2.83 -7.71 -13.22
C ASP A 49 -3.01 -7.87 -11.70
N ASP A 50 -2.09 -7.32 -10.92
CA ASP A 50 -2.09 -7.33 -9.46
C ASP A 50 -2.79 -6.12 -8.83
N GLN A 51 -3.25 -5.16 -9.65
CA GLN A 51 -4.02 -4.01 -9.17
C GLN A 51 -5.45 -4.43 -8.85
N CYS A 52 -5.91 -4.05 -7.66
CA CYS A 52 -7.29 -4.23 -7.26
C CYS A 52 -8.21 -3.34 -8.11
N THR A 53 -9.19 -3.98 -8.76
CA THR A 53 -10.20 -3.32 -9.59
C THR A 53 -11.57 -3.26 -8.90
N CYS A 54 -11.65 -3.63 -7.62
CA CYS A 54 -12.92 -3.61 -6.89
C CYS A 54 -13.43 -2.17 -6.72
N PRO A 55 -14.75 -1.94 -6.83
CA PRO A 55 -15.34 -0.66 -6.47
C PRO A 55 -15.11 -0.41 -4.97
N ARG A 56 -14.56 0.77 -4.65
CA ARG A 56 -14.50 1.26 -3.28
C ARG A 56 -15.88 1.81 -2.90
N ASP A 57 -16.71 0.95 -2.32
CA ASP A 57 -17.84 1.35 -1.49
C ASP A 57 -17.36 1.62 -0.05
#